data_AF-A0A6L6GH51-F1
#
_entry.id   AF-A0A6L6GH51-F1
#
_cell.length_a   1.000
_cell.length_b   1.000
_cell.length_c   1.000
_cell.angle_alpha   90.00
_cell.angle_beta   90.00
_cell.angle_gamma   90.00
#
_symmetry.space_group_name_H-M   'P 1'
#
loop_
_entity.id
_entity.type
_entity.pdbx_description
1 polymer ?
#
loop_
_entity_poly.entity_id
_entity_poly.type
_entity_poly.pdbx_seq_one_letter_code
_entity_poly.pdbx_strand_id
1 'polypeptide(L)'
;MKNNVLIMGLMIAVIQTSVKAESIKFEDYPVQNTQGVFVKNIILKGKNQKYRTLLTELSKQEINFAGHYVLDSFGCGGGCQALAIYNAKTGYGFLHPQNFSDCYSQTYGFISRDYEFQNNSRLLVVTGSRSSKPYQCEKVYYFVHENSFKEIAQHWIYKSN
;
A
#
# COMPACT_ATOMS: atom_id res chain seq x y z
N MET A 1 -43.90 43.65 -41.80
CA MET A 1 -43.50 43.25 -40.42
C MET A 1 -43.99 41.84 -40.14
N LYS A 2 -43.08 40.86 -40.07
CA LYS A 2 -43.09 39.69 -39.15
C LYS A 2 -42.05 38.67 -39.66
N ASN A 3 -40.86 38.73 -39.06
CA ASN A 3 -39.83 37.71 -39.18
C ASN A 3 -40.22 36.53 -38.29
N ASN A 4 -40.39 35.34 -38.88
CA ASN A 4 -40.46 34.09 -38.13
C ASN A 4 -39.12 33.36 -38.30
N VAL A 5 -38.24 33.51 -37.31
CA VAL A 5 -37.01 32.71 -37.21
C VAL A 5 -37.36 31.43 -36.46
N LEU A 6 -37.31 30.30 -37.16
CA LEU A 6 -37.54 28.97 -36.59
C LEU A 6 -36.21 28.48 -35.97
N ILE A 7 -36.06 28.60 -34.65
CA ILE A 7 -34.89 28.06 -33.94
C ILE A 7 -35.11 26.57 -33.73
N MET A 8 -34.53 25.75 -34.62
CA MET A 8 -34.50 24.31 -34.49
C MET A 8 -33.42 23.94 -33.46
N GLY A 9 -33.84 23.72 -32.22
CA GLY A 9 -32.96 23.37 -31.11
C GLY A 9 -32.27 22.02 -31.31
N LEU A 10 -30.94 22.03 -31.35
CA LEU A 10 -30.10 20.84 -31.39
C LEU A 10 -30.00 20.27 -29.96
N MET A 11 -30.76 19.22 -29.66
CA MET A 11 -30.66 18.45 -28.41
C MET A 11 -29.34 17.68 -28.40
N ILE A 12 -28.32 18.22 -27.71
CA ILE A 12 -27.07 17.50 -27.43
C ILE A 12 -27.38 16.44 -26.37
N ALA A 13 -27.49 15.19 -26.79
CA ALA A 13 -27.58 14.05 -25.88
C ALA A 13 -26.25 13.90 -25.13
N VAL A 14 -26.23 14.31 -23.86
CA VAL A 14 -25.11 14.07 -22.97
C VAL A 14 -25.07 12.58 -22.66
N ILE A 15 -24.17 11.84 -23.30
CA ILE A 15 -23.90 10.44 -22.97
C ILE A 15 -23.23 10.45 -21.60
N GLN A 16 -24.00 10.17 -20.55
CA GLN A 16 -23.47 9.97 -19.20
C GLN A 16 -22.73 8.64 -19.16
N THR A 17 -21.42 8.65 -19.41
CA THR A 17 -20.57 7.50 -19.12
C THR A 17 -20.42 7.37 -17.61
N SER A 18 -21.12 6.41 -16.99
CA SER A 18 -20.87 6.06 -15.60
C SER A 18 -19.45 5.52 -15.48
N VAL A 19 -18.54 6.30 -14.88
CA VAL A 19 -17.21 5.83 -14.50
C VAL A 19 -17.42 4.80 -13.39
N LYS A 20 -17.31 3.52 -13.72
CA LYS A 20 -17.30 2.44 -12.74
C LYS A 20 -16.04 2.62 -11.90
N ALA A 21 -16.20 2.79 -10.58
CA ALA A 21 -15.07 2.79 -9.67
C ALA A 21 -14.37 1.42 -9.77
N GLU A 22 -13.20 1.40 -10.39
CA GLU A 22 -12.41 0.19 -10.56
C GLU A 22 -11.82 -0.18 -9.20
N SER A 23 -12.19 -1.34 -8.68
CA SER A 23 -11.64 -1.87 -7.44
C SER A 23 -10.18 -2.27 -7.70
N ILE A 24 -9.23 -1.72 -6.95
CA ILE A 24 -7.81 -2.09 -7.03
C ILE A 24 -7.62 -3.51 -6.51
N LYS A 25 -7.06 -4.40 -7.34
CA LYS A 25 -6.82 -5.80 -6.98
C LYS A 25 -5.37 -6.22 -7.18
N PHE A 26 -4.99 -7.35 -6.61
CA PHE A 26 -3.63 -7.88 -6.72
C PHE A 26 -3.25 -8.24 -8.16
N GLU A 27 -4.22 -8.68 -8.97
CA GLU A 27 -4.05 -9.09 -10.36
C GLU A 27 -3.67 -7.94 -11.29
N ASP A 28 -3.97 -6.70 -10.89
CA ASP A 28 -3.61 -5.48 -11.64
C ASP A 28 -2.12 -5.14 -11.48
N TYR A 29 -1.44 -5.74 -10.50
CA TYR A 29 -0.02 -5.50 -10.19
C TYR A 29 0.82 -6.79 -10.22
N PRO A 30 0.75 -7.59 -11.30
CA PRO A 30 1.37 -8.90 -11.31
C PRO A 30 2.90 -8.81 -11.33
N VAL A 31 3.54 -9.83 -10.77
CA VAL A 31 4.97 -10.09 -10.94
C VAL A 31 5.17 -11.59 -11.02
N GLN A 32 6.10 -12.01 -11.87
CA GLN A 32 6.50 -13.41 -11.92
C GLN A 32 7.34 -13.72 -10.67
N ASN A 33 7.05 -14.83 -10.00
CA ASN A 33 7.93 -15.34 -8.95
C ASN A 33 9.32 -15.51 -9.55
N THR A 34 10.28 -14.73 -9.08
CA THR A 34 11.57 -14.66 -9.76
C THR A 34 12.33 -15.95 -9.47
N GLN A 35 12.62 -16.74 -10.49
CA GLN A 35 13.63 -17.80 -10.41
C GLN A 35 15.00 -17.15 -10.62
N GLY A 36 15.94 -17.32 -9.70
CA GLY A 36 17.27 -16.69 -9.84
C GLY A 36 18.17 -16.78 -8.61
N VAL A 37 19.37 -16.20 -8.75
CA VAL A 37 20.35 -16.10 -7.67
C VAL A 37 19.95 -14.97 -6.72
N PHE A 38 19.59 -15.32 -5.49
CA PHE A 38 19.33 -14.35 -4.44
C PHE A 38 20.62 -13.99 -3.72
N VAL A 39 20.82 -12.69 -3.54
CA VAL A 39 21.89 -12.18 -2.69
C VAL A 39 21.56 -12.61 -1.26
N LYS A 40 22.53 -13.16 -0.54
CA LYS A 40 22.38 -13.50 0.89
C LYS A 40 22.96 -12.42 1.82
N ASN A 41 23.85 -11.57 1.30
CA ASN A 41 24.48 -10.52 2.07
C ASN A 41 23.59 -9.29 2.16
N ILE A 42 23.31 -8.84 3.39
CA ILE A 42 22.46 -7.68 3.61
C ILE A 42 23.23 -6.36 3.46
N ILE A 43 22.61 -5.41 2.75
CA ILE A 43 23.07 -4.04 2.56
C ILE A 43 22.12 -3.11 3.31
N LEU A 44 22.67 -2.32 4.23
CA LEU A 44 21.94 -1.34 5.04
C LEU A 44 22.57 0.03 4.87
N LYS A 45 21.75 1.07 4.73
CA LYS A 45 22.19 2.47 4.63
C LYS A 45 21.42 3.36 5.60
N GLY A 46 22.05 4.46 6.01
CA GLY A 46 21.42 5.50 6.83
C GLY A 46 20.70 4.96 8.07
N LYS A 47 19.45 5.39 8.27
CA LYS A 47 18.64 5.01 9.45
C LYS A 47 18.38 3.50 9.57
N ASN A 48 18.45 2.75 8.47
CA ASN A 48 18.16 1.30 8.48
C ASN A 48 19.23 0.51 9.25
N GLN A 49 20.43 1.07 9.42
CA GLN A 49 21.50 0.42 10.20
C GLN A 49 21.10 0.20 11.67
N LYS A 50 20.17 1.02 12.21
CA LYS A 50 19.63 0.84 13.56
C LYS A 50 18.81 -0.44 13.71
N TYR A 51 18.34 -1.01 12.60
CA TYR A 51 17.52 -2.21 12.54
C TYR A 51 18.30 -3.40 11.96
N ARG A 52 19.64 -3.40 12.11
CA ARG A 52 20.53 -4.39 11.51
C ARG A 52 20.12 -5.83 11.84
N THR A 53 19.92 -6.13 13.13
CA THR A 53 19.54 -7.48 13.55
C THR A 53 18.22 -7.91 12.92
N LEU A 54 17.17 -7.09 13.07
CA LEU A 54 15.85 -7.35 12.48
C LEU A 54 15.94 -7.63 10.98
N LEU A 55 16.57 -6.73 10.22
CA LEU A 55 16.65 -6.85 8.77
C LEU A 55 17.54 -8.04 8.34
N THR A 56 18.56 -8.38 9.13
CA THR A 56 19.41 -9.55 8.88
C THR A 56 18.62 -10.85 9.08
N GLU A 57 17.82 -10.95 10.14
CA GLU A 57 16.94 -12.12 10.33
C GLU A 57 15.86 -12.19 9.24
N LEU A 58 15.28 -11.06 8.86
CA LEU A 58 14.34 -10.98 7.73
C LEU A 58 14.95 -11.53 6.43
N SER A 59 16.22 -11.21 6.13
CA SER A 59 16.90 -11.69 4.91
C SER A 59 17.10 -13.20 4.82
N LYS A 60 16.88 -13.93 5.92
CA LYS A 60 16.97 -15.40 5.98
C LYS A 60 15.62 -16.08 5.77
N GLN A 61 14.51 -15.34 5.82
CA GLN A 61 13.18 -15.89 5.61
C GLN A 61 12.91 -16.15 4.11
N GLU A 62 11.86 -16.91 3.84
CA GLU A 62 11.42 -17.20 2.48
C GLU A 62 10.80 -15.97 1.81
N ILE A 63 10.99 -15.86 0.50
CA ILE A 63 10.39 -14.79 -0.32
C ILE A 63 8.87 -14.98 -0.31
N ASN A 64 8.18 -13.95 0.19
CA ASN A 64 6.73 -13.98 0.41
C ASN A 64 6.00 -12.82 -0.27
N PHE A 65 6.73 -11.86 -0.87
CA PHE A 65 6.16 -10.65 -1.44
C PHE A 65 6.81 -10.26 -2.77
N ALA A 66 5.98 -9.86 -3.73
CA ALA A 66 6.39 -9.24 -4.98
C ALA A 66 7.54 -9.97 -5.73
N GLY A 67 7.55 -11.30 -5.65
CA GLY A 67 8.34 -12.25 -6.42
C GLY A 67 9.81 -12.34 -6.04
N HIS A 68 10.32 -11.42 -5.22
CA HIS A 68 11.71 -11.39 -4.77
C HIS A 68 11.93 -10.57 -3.49
N TYR A 69 10.87 -10.20 -2.77
CA TYR A 69 10.98 -9.54 -1.48
C TYR A 69 10.58 -10.47 -0.35
N VAL A 70 11.19 -10.23 0.80
CA VAL A 70 10.64 -10.67 2.08
C VAL A 70 10.06 -9.44 2.76
N LEU A 71 8.82 -9.54 3.21
CA LEU A 71 8.13 -8.51 3.98
C LEU A 71 7.63 -9.14 5.29
N ASP A 72 7.91 -8.47 6.40
CA ASP A 72 7.38 -8.85 7.72
C ASP A 72 7.08 -7.60 8.55
N SER A 73 6.20 -7.76 9.54
CA SER A 73 5.81 -6.72 10.48
C SER A 73 6.51 -6.89 11.82
N PHE A 74 6.76 -5.79 12.52
CA PHE A 74 7.31 -5.82 13.87
C PHE A 74 6.75 -4.67 14.71
N GLY A 75 6.76 -4.86 16.03
CA GLY A 75 6.28 -3.85 16.98
C GLY A 75 7.13 -2.58 16.93
N CYS A 76 6.46 -1.43 16.83
CA CYS A 76 7.08 -0.09 16.82
C CYS A 76 6.92 0.64 18.18
N GLY A 77 6.23 0.01 19.15
CA GLY A 77 5.87 0.57 20.45
C GLY A 77 4.44 1.11 20.48
N GLY A 78 3.82 1.20 21.66
CA GLY A 78 2.49 1.82 21.82
C GLY A 78 1.37 1.20 20.97
N GLY A 79 1.38 -0.12 20.74
CA GLY A 79 0.38 -0.83 19.93
C GLY A 79 0.54 -0.67 18.40
N CYS A 80 1.59 0.02 17.94
CA CYS A 80 1.89 0.20 16.53
C CYS A 80 2.76 -0.94 15.97
N GLN A 81 2.58 -1.26 14.68
CA GLN A 81 3.51 -2.05 13.88
C GLN A 81 4.13 -1.24 12.74
N ALA A 82 5.39 -1.56 12.45
CA ALA A 82 6.15 -1.12 11.29
C ALA A 82 6.40 -2.32 10.36
N LEU A 83 6.66 -2.04 9.08
CA LEU A 83 7.00 -3.06 8.09
C LEU A 83 8.49 -3.01 7.77
N ALA A 84 9.14 -4.17 7.82
CA ALA A 84 10.51 -4.40 7.38
C ALA A 84 10.49 -5.16 6.06
N ILE A 85 11.36 -4.75 5.13
CA ILE A 85 11.42 -5.28 3.77
C ILE A 85 12.87 -5.60 3.41
N TYR A 86 13.07 -6.75 2.80
CA TYR A 86 14.32 -7.20 2.22
C TYR A 86 14.15 -7.45 0.73
N ASN A 87 14.98 -6.81 -0.10
CA ASN A 87 15.03 -7.03 -1.54
C ASN A 87 16.08 -8.11 -1.87
N ALA A 88 15.65 -9.34 -2.14
CA ALA A 88 16.55 -10.46 -2.35
C ALA A 88 17.36 -10.39 -3.66
N LYS A 89 16.94 -9.55 -4.63
CA LYS A 89 17.72 -9.29 -5.86
C LYS A 89 18.94 -8.41 -5.61
N THR A 90 18.83 -7.46 -4.68
CA THR A 90 19.88 -6.44 -4.45
C THR A 90 20.60 -6.60 -3.11
N GLY A 91 20.03 -7.36 -2.18
CA GLY A 91 20.48 -7.46 -0.79
C GLY A 91 20.04 -6.28 0.09
N TYR A 92 19.24 -5.34 -0.42
CA TYR A 92 18.93 -4.12 0.33
C TYR A 92 17.80 -4.32 1.35
N GLY A 93 18.08 -3.98 2.62
CA GLY A 93 17.10 -3.96 3.71
C GLY A 93 16.60 -2.55 4.01
N PHE A 94 15.28 -2.38 4.14
CA PHE A 94 14.65 -1.11 4.44
C PHE A 94 13.33 -1.24 5.20
N LEU A 95 12.87 -0.13 5.76
CA LEU A 95 11.58 -0.05 6.45
C LEU A 95 10.58 0.74 5.61
N HIS A 96 9.31 0.38 5.71
CA HIS A 96 8.24 1.22 5.21
C HIS A 96 8.25 2.59 5.94
N PRO A 97 8.00 3.72 5.27
CA PRO A 97 8.12 5.05 5.88
C PRO A 97 7.01 5.36 6.89
N GLN A 98 5.91 4.62 6.86
CA GLN A 98 4.75 4.79 7.73
C GLN A 98 4.59 3.57 8.62
N ASN A 99 4.17 3.82 9.86
CA ASN A 99 3.78 2.78 10.79
C ASN A 99 2.28 2.89 11.07
N PHE A 100 1.68 1.78 11.45
CA PHE A 100 0.23 1.67 11.57
C PHE A 100 -0.16 1.04 12.91
N SER A 101 -1.26 1.48 13.48
CA SER A 101 -1.90 0.90 14.66
C SER A 101 -3.29 0.39 14.32
N ASP A 102 -3.87 -0.40 15.22
CA ASP A 102 -5.30 -0.71 15.18
C ASP A 102 -6.12 0.57 15.26
N CYS A 103 -7.28 0.56 14.62
CA CYS A 103 -8.18 1.69 14.67
C CYS A 103 -9.16 1.51 15.84
N TYR A 104 -9.48 2.61 16.52
CA TYR A 104 -10.55 2.64 17.50
C TYR A 104 -11.29 3.97 17.47
N SER A 105 -12.62 3.91 17.42
CA SER A 105 -13.48 5.07 17.66
C SER A 105 -14.75 4.64 18.40
N GLN A 106 -15.41 5.59 19.07
CA GLN A 106 -16.68 5.32 19.74
C GLN A 106 -17.80 4.95 18.75
N THR A 107 -17.80 5.60 17.57
CA THR A 107 -18.86 5.41 16.56
C THR A 107 -18.67 4.16 15.71
N TYR A 108 -17.43 3.85 15.31
CA TYR A 108 -17.12 2.74 14.38
C TYR A 108 -16.50 1.52 15.08
N GLY A 109 -16.25 1.58 16.38
CA GLY A 109 -15.67 0.49 17.16
C GLY A 109 -14.20 0.24 16.87
N PHE A 110 -13.76 -0.99 17.19
CA PHE A 110 -12.41 -1.49 16.98
C PHE A 110 -12.27 -2.12 15.59
N ILE A 111 -11.21 -1.76 14.86
CA ILE A 111 -10.84 -2.39 13.59
C ILE A 111 -9.38 -2.79 13.71
N SER A 112 -9.11 -4.09 13.60
CA SER A 112 -7.75 -4.61 13.60
C SER A 112 -7.00 -4.05 12.41
N ARG A 113 -5.76 -3.63 12.65
CA ARG A 113 -4.83 -3.37 11.57
C ARG A 113 -4.53 -4.65 10.82
N ASP A 114 -4.37 -4.54 9.51
CA ASP A 114 -4.07 -5.66 8.63
C ASP A 114 -3.11 -5.26 7.51
N TYR A 115 -2.31 -6.22 7.07
CA TYR A 115 -1.34 -6.10 5.98
C TYR A 115 -1.57 -7.23 4.98
N GLU A 116 -2.27 -6.92 3.89
CA GLU A 116 -2.56 -7.89 2.83
C GLU A 116 -1.51 -7.76 1.72
N PHE A 117 -0.83 -8.84 1.40
CA PHE A 117 0.16 -8.91 0.32
C PHE A 117 0.25 -10.34 -0.23
N GLN A 118 0.79 -10.46 -1.44
CA GLN A 118 0.96 -11.74 -2.11
C GLN A 118 2.34 -11.86 -2.74
N ASN A 119 2.83 -13.09 -2.89
CA ASN A 119 4.12 -13.34 -3.52
C ASN A 119 4.13 -12.90 -4.99
N ASN A 120 3.04 -13.09 -5.73
CA ASN A 120 2.95 -12.79 -7.17
C ASN A 120 2.38 -11.39 -7.48
N SER A 121 2.33 -10.47 -6.50
CA SER A 121 1.84 -9.11 -6.71
C SER A 121 2.75 -8.06 -6.06
N ARG A 122 2.89 -6.90 -6.71
CA ARG A 122 3.60 -5.71 -6.17
C ARG A 122 2.73 -4.85 -5.26
N LEU A 123 1.47 -5.23 -5.08
CA LEU A 123 0.51 -4.51 -4.26
C LEU A 123 0.65 -4.92 -2.79
N LEU A 124 0.80 -3.93 -1.92
CA LEU A 124 0.61 -4.05 -0.49
C LEU A 124 -0.64 -3.25 -0.13
N VAL A 125 -1.55 -3.87 0.61
CA VAL A 125 -2.74 -3.20 1.11
C VAL A 125 -2.67 -3.15 2.62
N VAL A 126 -2.86 -1.95 3.18
CA VAL A 126 -2.77 -1.71 4.61
C VAL A 126 -4.09 -1.18 5.12
N THR A 127 -4.68 -1.85 6.11
CA THR A 127 -5.79 -1.32 6.89
C THR A 127 -5.27 -0.89 8.25
N GLY A 128 -5.56 0.34 8.69
CA GLY A 128 -5.15 0.80 10.01
C GLY A 128 -5.09 2.32 10.16
N SER A 129 -4.75 2.79 11.36
CA SER A 129 -4.48 4.19 11.65
C SER A 129 -2.99 4.48 11.49
N ARG A 130 -2.61 5.49 10.72
CA ARG A 130 -1.20 5.93 10.68
C ARG A 130 -0.81 6.52 12.03
N SER A 131 0.43 6.31 12.46
CA SER A 131 0.93 6.95 13.69
C SER A 131 0.86 8.49 13.66
N SER A 132 0.90 9.11 12.48
CA SER A 132 0.73 10.56 12.31
C SER A 132 -0.73 11.04 12.36
N LYS A 133 -1.70 10.11 12.30
CA LYS A 133 -3.15 10.39 12.24
C LYS A 133 -3.92 9.34 13.07
N PRO A 134 -3.70 9.27 14.41
CA PRO A 134 -4.17 8.15 15.23
C PRO A 134 -5.70 8.01 15.31
N TYR A 135 -6.46 9.07 15.01
CA TYR A 135 -7.94 9.10 15.06
C TYR A 135 -8.61 8.92 13.69
N GLN A 136 -7.88 8.42 12.69
CA GLN A 136 -8.40 8.20 11.35
C GLN A 136 -8.06 6.78 10.93
N CYS A 137 -9.04 6.07 10.37
CA CYS A 137 -8.86 4.71 9.90
C CYS A 137 -9.00 4.67 8.38
N GLU A 138 -8.04 4.03 7.73
CA GLU A 138 -7.93 4.02 6.27
C GLU A 138 -7.53 2.64 5.76
N LYS A 139 -7.94 2.36 4.52
CA LYS A 139 -7.38 1.31 3.69
C LYS A 139 -6.51 1.97 2.62
N VAL A 140 -5.22 1.65 2.62
CA VAL A 140 -4.21 2.30 1.80
C VAL A 140 -3.56 1.28 0.89
N TYR A 141 -3.36 1.67 -0.36
CA TYR A 141 -2.79 0.82 -1.39
C TYR A 141 -1.40 1.34 -1.73
N TYR A 142 -0.43 0.46 -1.63
CA TYR A 142 0.97 0.74 -1.93
C TYR A 142 1.48 -0.15 -3.05
N PHE A 143 2.30 0.46 -3.89
CA PHE A 143 3.06 -0.21 -4.92
C PHE A 143 4.54 -0.23 -4.52
N VAL A 144 5.15 -1.41 -4.44
CA VAL A 144 6.60 -1.53 -4.22
C VAL A 144 7.37 -1.37 -5.54
N HIS A 145 8.39 -0.52 -5.51
CA HIS A 145 9.35 -0.39 -6.59
C HIS A 145 10.76 -0.18 -6.05
N GLU A 146 11.66 -1.06 -6.47
CA GLU A 146 13.05 -1.13 -6.00
C GLU A 146 13.13 -1.23 -4.46
N ASN A 147 13.37 -0.11 -3.78
CA ASN A 147 13.56 -0.04 -2.34
C ASN A 147 12.62 0.99 -1.68
N SER A 148 11.46 1.22 -2.30
CA SER A 148 10.48 2.21 -1.87
C SER A 148 9.05 1.73 -2.10
N PHE A 149 8.12 2.30 -1.34
CA PHE A 149 6.69 2.14 -1.56
C PHE A 149 6.11 3.47 -2.03
N LYS A 150 5.30 3.42 -3.07
CA LYS A 150 4.50 4.53 -3.56
C LYS A 150 3.04 4.30 -3.17
N GLU A 151 2.44 5.25 -2.50
CA GLU A 151 0.99 5.25 -2.28
C GLU A 151 0.29 5.49 -3.63
N ILE A 152 -0.65 4.61 -3.98
CA ILE A 152 -1.37 4.67 -5.27
C ILE A 152 -2.85 4.98 -5.08
N ALA A 153 -3.41 4.66 -3.92
CA ALA A 153 -4.78 5.01 -3.56
C ALA A 153 -4.99 4.93 -2.04
N GLN A 154 -6.05 5.57 -1.59
CA GLN A 154 -6.45 5.62 -0.19
C GLN A 154 -7.97 5.69 -0.09
N HIS A 155 -8.56 4.89 0.78
CA HIS A 155 -9.97 4.95 1.13
C HIS A 155 -10.12 5.13 2.64
N TRP A 156 -10.89 6.13 3.05
CA TRP A 156 -11.23 6.31 4.46
C TRP A 156 -12.27 5.28 4.88
N ILE A 157 -11.99 4.57 5.97
CA ILE A 157 -13.02 3.81 6.69
C ILE A 157 -13.78 4.79 7.58
N TYR A 158 -13.04 5.62 8.33
CA TYR A 158 -13.59 6.80 8.95
C TYR A 158 -12.51 7.86 9.13
N LYS A 159 -12.97 9.10 9.23
CA LYS A 159 -12.15 10.25 9.57
C LYS A 159 -12.80 10.95 10.75
N SER A 160 -12.12 11.03 11.89
CA SER A 160 -12.53 11.97 12.92
C SER A 160 -12.31 13.38 12.38
N ASN A 161 -13.34 14.21 12.48
CA ASN A 161 -13.22 15.66 12.29
C ASN A 161 -12.33 16.25 13.38
#